data_AF-A0A973AS42-F1
#
_entry.id   AF-A0A973AS42-F1
#
_cell.length_a   1.000
_cell.length_b   1.000
_cell.length_c   1.000
_cell.angle_alpha   90.00
_cell.angle_beta   90.00
_cell.angle_gamma   90.00
#
_symmetry.space_group_name_H-M   'P 1'
#
loop_
_entity.id
_entity.type
_entity.pdbx_description
1 polymer ?
#
loop_
_entity_poly.entity_id
_entity_poly.type
_entity_poly.pdbx_seq_one_letter_code
_entity_poly.pdbx_strand_id
1 'polypeptide(L)'
;GLVDDNAIASLGQAPKISPLAEAEVTDAVLLRTAASLEYNAIQTYMTALDLGILTGDLARVAEMAKRFTDDHQQHADAVNALAVKLGAKEYTCSNTRINDLYIAPALKIITEDGNPNPAMDIVALAHAVENLAAETYQSVVGLLTDPMLRADAIRIGQQEARHAALLAQILNPGLQGVGPTPNEKTGKPNIAAVPSPFGSLANIQLAIGKPKPDGSRITLLLETPSLNSLIYESVVCQA
;
A
#
# COMPACT_ATOMS: atom_id res chain seq x y z
N GLY A 1 53.18 17.78 25.96
CA GLY A 1 51.80 18.06 25.51
C GLY A 1 51.75 17.84 24.02
N LEU A 2 50.90 16.93 23.57
CA LEU A 2 50.62 16.76 22.14
C LEU A 2 49.41 17.64 21.83
N VAL A 3 49.56 18.49 20.81
CA VAL A 3 48.48 19.31 20.27
C VAL A 3 47.74 18.43 19.27
N ASP A 4 46.45 18.25 19.47
CA ASP A 4 45.56 17.50 18.58
C ASP A 4 45.16 18.44 17.43
N ASP A 5 45.71 18.21 16.25
CA ASP A 5 45.56 19.03 15.04
C ASP A 5 44.51 18.46 14.07
N ASN A 6 43.69 17.49 14.50
CA ASN A 6 42.64 16.84 13.70
C ASN A 6 43.13 16.25 12.36
N ALA A 7 44.44 16.03 12.20
CA ALA A 7 45.02 15.60 10.93
C ALA A 7 44.97 14.06 10.72
N ILE A 8 44.62 13.29 11.77
CA ILE A 8 44.56 11.82 11.70
C ILE A 8 43.13 11.35 11.94
N ALA A 9 42.49 10.82 10.90
CA ALA A 9 41.20 10.15 11.02
C ALA A 9 41.34 8.90 11.91
N SER A 10 40.75 8.96 13.11
CA SER A 10 40.65 7.82 14.01
C SER A 10 39.64 6.81 13.45
N LEU A 11 40.13 5.65 13.00
CA LEU A 11 39.32 4.50 12.64
C LEU A 11 38.58 4.01 13.91
N GLY A 12 37.34 4.47 14.09
CA GLY A 12 36.50 4.09 15.24
C GLY A 12 35.62 5.21 15.81
N GLN A 13 35.76 6.46 15.38
CA GLN A 13 34.77 7.49 15.70
C GLN A 13 33.53 7.26 14.82
N ALA A 14 32.46 6.73 15.43
CA ALA A 14 31.15 6.76 14.81
C ALA A 14 30.83 8.22 14.45
N PRO A 15 30.33 8.50 13.23
CA PRO A 15 29.93 9.84 12.85
C PRO A 15 28.97 10.37 13.92
N LYS A 16 29.16 11.64 14.31
CA LYS A 16 28.22 12.31 15.21
C LYS A 16 26.90 12.47 14.44
N ILE A 17 26.03 11.47 14.57
CA ILE A 17 24.68 11.50 14.02
C ILE A 17 23.85 12.42 14.90
N SER A 18 23.32 13.49 14.30
CA SER A 18 22.26 14.25 14.93
C SER A 18 21.11 13.29 15.24
N PRO A 19 20.63 13.22 16.49
CA PRO A 19 19.42 12.48 16.79
C PRO A 19 18.32 12.99 15.87
N LEU A 20 17.54 12.07 15.30
CA LEU A 20 16.27 12.47 14.71
C LEU A 20 15.45 13.16 15.81
N ALA A 21 14.69 14.19 15.45
CA ALA A 21 13.74 14.77 16.38
C ALA A 21 12.87 13.65 16.95
N GLU A 22 12.63 13.67 18.26
CA GLU A 22 11.68 12.76 18.89
C GLU A 22 10.31 13.07 18.28
N ALA A 23 9.83 12.14 17.44
CA ALA A 23 8.62 12.34 16.66
C ALA A 23 7.51 11.46 17.25
N GLU A 24 6.59 12.10 17.97
CA GLU A 24 5.45 11.41 18.54
C GLU A 24 4.48 10.95 17.44
N VAL A 25 3.94 9.74 17.61
CA VAL A 25 2.89 9.22 16.74
C VAL A 25 1.56 9.75 17.26
N THR A 26 1.12 10.89 16.72
CA THR A 26 -0.17 11.52 17.05
C THR A 26 -1.28 11.08 16.10
N ASP A 27 -2.54 11.34 16.47
CA ASP A 27 -3.70 11.10 15.59
C ASP A 27 -3.53 11.80 14.22
N ALA A 28 -2.95 13.02 14.23
CA ALA A 28 -2.62 13.74 13.01
C ALA A 28 -1.60 13.01 12.13
N VAL A 29 -0.55 12.41 12.72
CA VAL A 29 0.44 11.62 11.99
C VAL A 29 -0.19 10.37 11.38
N LEU A 30 -1.07 9.69 12.12
CA LEU A 30 -1.78 8.51 11.64
C LEU A 30 -2.71 8.84 10.47
N LEU A 31 -3.48 9.93 10.57
CA LEU A 31 -4.38 10.38 9.50
C LEU A 31 -3.62 10.86 8.26
N ARG A 32 -2.51 11.59 8.42
CA ARG A 32 -1.63 11.96 7.30
C ARG A 32 -0.98 10.74 6.66
N THR A 33 -0.68 9.71 7.45
CA THR A 33 -0.17 8.44 6.92
C THR A 33 -1.25 7.75 6.09
N ALA A 34 -2.47 7.61 6.60
CA ALA A 34 -3.59 7.08 5.84
C ALA A 34 -3.81 7.87 4.52
N ALA A 35 -3.79 9.21 4.58
CA ALA A 35 -3.85 10.06 3.38
C ALA A 35 -2.80 9.68 2.33
N SER A 36 -1.54 9.49 2.75
CA SER A 36 -0.46 9.13 1.82
C SER A 36 -0.65 7.78 1.13
N LEU A 37 -1.36 6.85 1.78
CA LEU A 37 -1.67 5.54 1.20
C LEU A 37 -2.80 5.64 0.18
N GLU A 38 -3.77 6.54 0.38
CA GLU A 38 -4.78 6.86 -0.64
C GLU A 38 -4.12 7.38 -1.92
N TYR A 39 -3.11 8.25 -1.79
CA TYR A 39 -2.35 8.72 -2.95
C TYR A 39 -1.52 7.62 -3.61
N ASN A 40 -0.99 6.65 -2.85
CA ASN A 40 -0.37 5.46 -3.44
C ASN A 40 -1.37 4.65 -4.27
N ALA A 41 -2.61 4.50 -3.80
CA ALA A 41 -3.67 3.79 -4.51
C ALA A 41 -4.10 4.53 -5.78
N ILE A 42 -4.35 5.85 -5.70
CA ILE A 42 -4.60 6.73 -6.85
C ILE A 42 -3.51 6.55 -7.91
N GLN A 43 -2.25 6.67 -7.52
CA GLN A 43 -1.13 6.55 -8.46
C GLN A 43 -1.05 5.13 -9.07
N THR A 44 -1.36 4.09 -8.30
CA THR A 44 -1.40 2.71 -8.78
C THR A 44 -2.47 2.53 -9.86
N TYR A 45 -3.69 3.04 -9.63
CA TYR A 45 -4.78 2.96 -10.61
C TYR A 45 -4.51 3.81 -11.85
N MET A 46 -4.02 5.04 -11.69
CA MET A 46 -3.64 5.88 -12.82
C MET A 46 -2.56 5.21 -13.68
N THR A 47 -1.54 4.63 -13.03
CA THR A 47 -0.51 3.87 -13.75
C THR A 47 -1.11 2.66 -14.48
N ALA A 48 -2.00 1.91 -13.84
CA ALA A 48 -2.67 0.76 -14.47
C ALA A 48 -3.50 1.16 -15.71
N LEU A 49 -4.16 2.31 -15.65
CA LEU A 49 -4.91 2.89 -16.77
C LEU A 49 -3.96 3.33 -17.90
N ASP A 50 -2.89 4.04 -17.55
CA ASP A 50 -1.90 4.57 -18.52
C ASP A 50 -1.13 3.48 -19.26
N LEU A 51 -0.93 2.31 -18.63
CA LEU A 51 -0.34 1.15 -19.29
C LEU A 51 -1.17 0.66 -20.48
N GLY A 52 -2.47 0.94 -20.52
CA GLY A 52 -3.35 0.55 -21.63
C GLY A 52 -3.49 -0.96 -21.83
N ILE A 53 -3.12 -1.77 -20.83
CA ILE A 53 -3.13 -3.25 -20.89
C ILE A 53 -4.48 -3.86 -20.50
N LEU A 54 -5.37 -3.10 -19.85
CA LEU A 54 -6.72 -3.51 -19.46
C LEU A 54 -7.68 -3.44 -20.65
N THR A 55 -7.52 -4.36 -21.60
CA THR A 55 -8.25 -4.40 -22.87
C THR A 55 -9.12 -5.66 -23.00
N GLY A 56 -9.94 -5.74 -24.07
CA GLY A 56 -10.81 -6.88 -24.32
C GLY A 56 -11.77 -7.13 -23.16
N ASP A 57 -11.78 -8.34 -22.62
CA ASP A 57 -12.61 -8.73 -21.47
C ASP A 57 -12.29 -7.92 -20.19
N LEU A 58 -11.08 -7.35 -20.10
CA LEU A 58 -10.65 -6.51 -18.97
C LEU A 58 -10.97 -5.02 -19.16
N ALA A 59 -11.60 -4.60 -20.27
CA ALA A 59 -11.98 -3.19 -20.46
C ALA A 59 -12.92 -2.67 -19.36
N ARG A 60 -13.78 -3.54 -18.81
CA ARG A 60 -14.64 -3.19 -17.66
C ARG A 60 -13.85 -2.97 -16.37
N VAL A 61 -12.67 -3.59 -16.25
CA VAL A 61 -11.76 -3.36 -15.13
C VAL A 61 -11.13 -1.98 -15.23
N ALA A 62 -10.89 -1.46 -16.44
CA ALA A 62 -10.44 -0.07 -16.61
C ALA A 62 -11.51 0.93 -16.13
N GLU A 63 -12.80 0.71 -16.40
CA GLU A 63 -13.86 1.58 -15.86
C GLU A 63 -13.98 1.47 -14.33
N MET A 64 -13.78 0.28 -13.77
CA MET A 64 -13.70 0.09 -12.31
C MET A 64 -12.51 0.83 -11.71
N ALA A 65 -11.33 0.77 -12.34
CA ALA A 65 -10.12 1.47 -11.92
C ALA A 65 -10.31 3.00 -11.90
N LYS A 66 -11.00 3.58 -12.89
CA LYS A 66 -11.37 5.01 -12.84
C LYS A 66 -12.23 5.34 -11.64
N ARG A 67 -13.28 4.53 -11.41
CA ARG A 67 -14.15 4.74 -10.24
C ARG A 67 -13.41 4.58 -8.92
N PHE A 68 -12.51 3.61 -8.79
CA PHE A 68 -11.69 3.47 -7.58
C PHE A 68 -10.70 4.63 -7.41
N THR A 69 -10.17 5.19 -8.51
CA THR A 69 -9.39 6.44 -8.45
C THR A 69 -10.22 7.59 -7.85
N ASP A 70 -11.47 7.75 -8.29
CA ASP A 70 -12.39 8.77 -7.76
C ASP A 70 -12.77 8.50 -6.29
N ASP A 71 -12.98 7.23 -5.91
CA ASP A 71 -13.28 6.83 -4.54
C ASP A 71 -12.08 7.11 -3.61
N HIS A 72 -10.85 6.77 -4.02
CA HIS A 72 -9.63 7.10 -3.26
C HIS A 72 -9.36 8.61 -3.15
N GLN A 73 -9.69 9.41 -4.17
CA GLN A 73 -9.59 10.86 -4.03
C GLN A 73 -10.54 11.38 -2.95
N GLN A 74 -11.78 10.88 -2.89
CA GLN A 74 -12.72 11.23 -1.83
C GLN A 74 -12.22 10.78 -0.44
N HIS A 75 -11.59 9.61 -0.35
CA HIS A 75 -10.98 9.13 0.88
C HIS A 75 -9.80 10.00 1.33
N ALA A 76 -8.89 10.34 0.40
CA ALA A 76 -7.76 11.22 0.62
C ALA A 76 -8.20 12.61 1.12
N ASP A 77 -9.23 13.18 0.51
CA ASP A 77 -9.80 14.47 0.90
C ASP A 77 -10.42 14.40 2.30
N ALA A 78 -11.19 13.34 2.58
CA ALA A 78 -11.85 13.14 3.87
C ALA A 78 -10.83 12.99 5.01
N VAL A 79 -9.81 12.16 4.83
CA VAL A 79 -8.81 11.92 5.87
C VAL A 79 -7.87 13.13 6.07
N ASN A 80 -7.52 13.85 5.00
CA ASN A 80 -6.80 15.12 5.11
C ASN A 80 -7.63 16.18 5.86
N ALA A 81 -8.93 16.27 5.60
CA ALA A 81 -9.79 17.20 6.33
C ALA A 81 -9.83 16.90 7.84
N LEU A 82 -9.75 15.62 8.24
CA LEU A 82 -9.62 15.23 9.66
C LEU A 82 -8.25 15.61 10.22
N ALA A 83 -7.16 15.37 9.49
CA ALA A 83 -5.82 15.77 9.92
C ALA A 83 -5.69 17.29 10.12
N VAL A 84 -6.25 18.08 9.20
CA VAL A 84 -6.26 19.55 9.28
C VAL A 84 -7.04 20.06 10.50
N LYS A 85 -8.16 19.43 10.86
CA LYS A 85 -8.90 19.77 12.10
C LYS A 85 -8.06 19.56 13.37
N LEU A 86 -7.07 18.68 13.33
CA LEU A 86 -6.11 18.45 14.42
C LEU A 86 -4.87 19.36 14.33
N GLY A 87 -4.85 20.33 13.42
CA GLY A 87 -3.76 21.28 13.25
C GLY A 87 -2.61 20.79 12.37
N ALA A 88 -2.74 19.63 11.74
CA ALA A 88 -1.75 19.14 10.77
C ALA A 88 -1.89 19.88 9.43
N LYS A 89 -0.82 19.86 8.62
CA LYS A 89 -0.93 20.17 7.19
C LYS A 89 -1.49 18.96 6.45
N GLU A 90 -2.24 19.22 5.39
CA GLU A 90 -2.61 18.19 4.43
C GLU A 90 -1.36 17.51 3.85
N TYR A 91 -1.50 16.24 3.48
CA TYR A 91 -0.49 15.49 2.76
C TYR A 91 -1.12 14.93 1.49
N THR A 92 -0.70 15.48 0.35
CA THR A 92 -1.33 15.27 -0.96
C THR A 92 -0.45 14.47 -1.92
N CYS A 93 0.40 13.61 -1.37
CA CYS A 93 1.36 12.81 -2.12
C CYS A 93 1.38 11.36 -1.65
N SER A 94 1.84 10.48 -2.53
CA SER A 94 2.11 9.07 -2.22
C SER A 94 3.10 8.92 -1.05
N ASN A 95 2.95 7.86 -0.27
CA ASN A 95 3.96 7.46 0.69
C ASN A 95 5.19 6.92 -0.07
N THR A 96 6.29 7.67 -0.05
CA THR A 96 7.52 7.31 -0.78
C THR A 96 8.05 5.96 -0.35
N ARG A 97 8.00 5.63 0.95
CA ARG A 97 8.56 4.37 1.45
C ARG A 97 7.74 3.15 0.98
N ILE A 98 6.41 3.25 1.01
CA ILE A 98 5.53 2.20 0.46
C ILE A 98 5.72 2.07 -1.05
N ASN A 99 5.83 3.20 -1.75
CA ASN A 99 6.07 3.21 -3.18
C ASN A 99 7.39 2.48 -3.53
N ASP A 100 8.49 2.87 -2.89
CA ASP A 100 9.83 2.42 -3.24
C ASP A 100 10.07 0.96 -2.85
N LEU A 101 9.46 0.50 -1.75
CA LEU A 101 9.61 -0.89 -1.30
C LEU A 101 8.72 -1.85 -2.07
N TYR A 102 7.52 -1.42 -2.49
CA TYR A 102 6.49 -2.34 -2.93
C TYR A 102 5.93 -2.01 -4.31
N ILE A 103 5.38 -0.81 -4.51
CA ILE A 103 4.60 -0.49 -5.72
C ILE A 103 5.52 -0.35 -6.94
N ALA A 104 6.58 0.45 -6.84
CA ALA A 104 7.52 0.64 -7.96
C ALA A 104 8.26 -0.67 -8.34
N PRO A 105 8.76 -1.48 -7.38
CA PRO A 105 9.28 -2.81 -7.71
C PRO A 105 8.24 -3.73 -8.36
N ALA A 106 7.00 -3.73 -7.89
CA ALA A 106 5.92 -4.52 -8.48
C ALA A 106 5.67 -4.11 -9.93
N LEU A 107 5.49 -2.82 -10.20
CA LEU A 107 5.29 -2.29 -11.55
C LEU A 107 6.43 -2.66 -12.48
N LYS A 108 7.68 -2.59 -12.01
CA LYS A 108 8.85 -3.02 -12.79
C LYS A 108 8.79 -4.51 -13.16
N ILE A 109 8.41 -5.38 -12.22
CA ILE A 109 8.26 -6.83 -12.47
C ILE A 109 7.10 -7.10 -13.45
N ILE A 110 5.98 -6.38 -13.29
CA ILE A 110 4.78 -6.54 -14.11
C ILE A 110 5.06 -6.19 -15.57
N THR A 111 5.78 -5.08 -15.78
CA THR A 111 6.09 -4.52 -17.10
C THR A 111 7.34 -5.11 -17.75
N GLU A 112 7.98 -6.09 -17.11
CA GLU A 112 9.16 -6.76 -17.66
C GLU A 112 8.82 -7.59 -18.92
N ASP A 113 9.71 -7.53 -19.91
CA ASP A 113 9.56 -8.26 -21.17
C ASP A 113 9.38 -9.77 -20.94
N GLY A 114 8.37 -10.34 -21.59
CA GLY A 114 8.06 -11.75 -21.48
C GLY A 114 7.26 -12.16 -20.24
N ASN A 115 6.72 -11.20 -19.48
CA ASN A 115 5.59 -11.49 -18.60
C ASN A 115 4.37 -11.91 -19.45
N PRO A 116 3.85 -13.15 -19.31
CA PRO A 116 2.76 -13.62 -20.16
C PRO A 116 1.40 -13.01 -19.78
N ASN A 117 1.25 -12.39 -18.61
CA ASN A 117 -0.03 -11.88 -18.15
C ASN A 117 0.07 -10.58 -17.31
N PRO A 118 0.61 -9.50 -17.89
CA PRO A 118 0.78 -8.23 -17.17
C PRO A 118 -0.56 -7.62 -16.72
N ALA A 119 -1.64 -7.83 -17.48
CA ALA A 119 -2.95 -7.29 -17.16
C ALA A 119 -3.60 -7.97 -15.94
N MET A 120 -3.40 -9.26 -15.71
CA MET A 120 -3.87 -9.86 -14.45
C MET A 120 -2.95 -9.53 -13.28
N ASP A 121 -1.65 -9.32 -13.54
CA ASP A 121 -0.73 -8.93 -12.48
C ASP A 121 -0.97 -7.50 -11.99
N ILE A 122 -1.38 -6.58 -12.86
CA ILE A 122 -1.76 -5.23 -12.43
C ILE A 122 -3.02 -5.26 -11.56
N VAL A 123 -3.97 -6.15 -11.85
CA VAL A 123 -5.15 -6.39 -10.99
C VAL A 123 -4.72 -7.01 -9.65
N ALA A 124 -3.75 -7.93 -9.65
CA ALA A 124 -3.20 -8.51 -8.43
C ALA A 124 -2.47 -7.45 -7.58
N LEU A 125 -1.73 -6.52 -8.20
CA LEU A 125 -1.12 -5.38 -7.51
C LEU A 125 -2.19 -4.46 -6.91
N ALA A 126 -3.21 -4.08 -7.69
CA ALA A 126 -4.32 -3.28 -7.18
C ALA A 126 -4.98 -3.96 -5.96
N HIS A 127 -5.29 -5.27 -6.06
CA HIS A 127 -5.82 -6.04 -4.93
C HIS A 127 -4.92 -5.99 -3.70
N ALA A 128 -3.59 -6.08 -3.88
CA ALA A 128 -2.65 -5.99 -2.77
C ALA A 128 -2.61 -4.59 -2.15
N VAL A 129 -2.74 -3.53 -2.95
CA VAL A 129 -2.81 -2.14 -2.48
C VAL A 129 -4.12 -1.86 -1.72
N GLU A 130 -5.25 -2.41 -2.18
CA GLU A 130 -6.52 -2.29 -1.45
C GLU A 130 -6.48 -2.98 -0.08
N ASN A 131 -5.88 -4.18 -0.01
CA ASN A 131 -5.67 -4.83 1.28
C ASN A 131 -4.71 -4.03 2.15
N LEU A 132 -3.66 -3.43 1.57
CA LEU A 132 -2.72 -2.58 2.32
C LEU A 132 -3.44 -1.36 2.92
N ALA A 133 -4.32 -0.72 2.16
CA ALA A 133 -5.14 0.39 2.64
C ALA A 133 -6.11 -0.08 3.73
N ALA A 134 -6.87 -1.16 3.51
CA ALA A 134 -7.81 -1.72 4.48
C ALA A 134 -7.13 -2.10 5.81
N GLU A 135 -6.01 -2.81 5.76
CA GLU A 135 -5.22 -3.19 6.95
C GLU A 135 -4.61 -1.97 7.64
N THR A 136 -4.20 -0.94 6.88
CA THR A 136 -3.72 0.33 7.45
C THR A 136 -4.83 1.02 8.23
N TYR A 137 -6.04 1.12 7.69
CA TYR A 137 -7.19 1.68 8.42
C TYR A 137 -7.55 0.85 9.66
N GLN A 138 -7.50 -0.48 9.57
CA GLN A 138 -7.71 -1.35 10.74
C GLN A 138 -6.68 -1.08 11.85
N SER A 139 -5.41 -0.88 11.49
CA SER A 139 -4.35 -0.54 12.44
C SER A 139 -4.52 0.87 13.03
N VAL A 140 -4.76 1.87 12.18
CA VAL A 140 -4.98 3.28 12.57
C VAL A 140 -6.15 3.39 13.55
N VAL A 141 -7.26 2.69 13.32
CA VAL A 141 -8.42 2.66 14.24
C VAL A 141 -8.04 2.18 15.65
N GLY A 142 -7.09 1.25 15.77
CA GLY A 142 -6.59 0.79 17.07
C GLY A 142 -5.73 1.82 17.79
N LEU A 143 -5.09 2.73 17.05
CA LEU A 143 -4.14 3.71 17.56
C LEU A 143 -4.75 5.09 17.81
N LEU A 144 -5.77 5.49 17.04
CA LEU A 144 -6.44 6.79 17.17
C LEU A 144 -7.02 6.98 18.58
N THR A 145 -6.85 8.16 19.17
CA THR A 145 -7.32 8.43 20.53
C THR A 145 -8.78 8.86 20.59
N ASP A 146 -9.27 9.57 19.57
CA ASP A 146 -10.66 10.04 19.48
C ASP A 146 -11.61 8.98 18.86
N PRO A 147 -12.68 8.56 19.57
CA PRO A 147 -13.68 7.63 19.02
C PRO A 147 -14.35 8.07 17.72
N MET A 148 -14.52 9.38 17.50
CA MET A 148 -15.09 9.90 16.25
C MET A 148 -14.12 9.69 15.08
N LEU A 149 -12.83 9.94 15.30
CA LEU A 149 -11.81 9.65 14.29
C LEU A 149 -11.75 8.16 13.96
N ARG A 150 -11.91 7.28 14.96
CA ARG A 150 -12.01 5.82 14.73
C ARG A 150 -13.20 5.47 13.85
N ALA A 151 -14.37 6.07 14.11
CA ALA A 151 -15.58 5.82 13.33
C ALA A 151 -15.44 6.31 11.88
N ASP A 152 -14.75 7.42 11.66
CA ASP A 152 -14.49 7.95 10.32
C ASP A 152 -13.45 7.11 9.57
N ALA A 153 -12.35 6.76 10.22
CA ALA A 153 -11.30 5.91 9.66
C ALA A 153 -11.83 4.51 9.27
N ILE A 154 -12.60 3.85 10.13
CA ILE A 154 -13.10 2.50 9.81
C ILE A 154 -14.11 2.50 8.67
N ARG A 155 -14.85 3.59 8.46
CA ARG A 155 -15.78 3.72 7.32
C ARG A 155 -15.03 3.70 5.99
N ILE A 156 -13.86 4.33 5.92
CA ILE A 156 -12.98 4.27 4.76
C ILE A 156 -12.39 2.86 4.61
N GLY A 157 -11.83 2.29 5.68
CA GLY A 157 -11.28 0.92 5.64
C GLY A 157 -12.29 -0.14 5.17
N GLN A 158 -13.57 0.03 5.47
CA GLN A 158 -14.65 -0.84 4.95
C GLN A 158 -14.86 -0.71 3.44
N GLN A 159 -14.61 0.47 2.85
CA GLN A 159 -14.69 0.68 1.41
C GLN A 159 -13.48 0.02 0.71
N GLU A 160 -12.28 0.16 1.26
CA GLU A 160 -11.08 -0.51 0.72
C GLU A 160 -11.18 -2.03 0.78
N ALA A 161 -11.75 -2.57 1.86
CA ALA A 161 -12.05 -3.99 1.93
C ALA A 161 -13.05 -4.45 0.84
N ARG A 162 -13.99 -3.59 0.42
CA ARG A 162 -14.90 -3.91 -0.69
C ARG A 162 -14.21 -3.82 -2.04
N HIS A 163 -13.30 -2.86 -2.24
CA HIS A 163 -12.47 -2.79 -3.44
C HIS A 163 -11.62 -4.05 -3.58
N ALA A 164 -10.93 -4.46 -2.50
CA ALA A 164 -10.18 -5.71 -2.44
C ALA A 164 -11.07 -6.91 -2.79
N ALA A 165 -12.26 -7.03 -2.19
CA ALA A 165 -13.17 -8.15 -2.47
C ALA A 165 -13.63 -8.22 -3.94
N LEU A 166 -13.86 -7.07 -4.59
CA LEU A 166 -14.22 -7.00 -6.00
C LEU A 166 -13.05 -7.42 -6.91
N LEU A 167 -11.84 -6.97 -6.61
CA LEU A 167 -10.63 -7.37 -7.36
C LEU A 167 -10.31 -8.86 -7.15
N ALA A 168 -10.55 -9.39 -5.95
CA ALA A 168 -10.44 -10.81 -5.67
C ALA A 168 -11.39 -11.64 -6.55
N GLN A 169 -12.59 -11.16 -6.84
CA GLN A 169 -13.52 -11.82 -7.77
C GLN A 169 -13.09 -11.72 -9.24
N ILE A 170 -12.25 -10.76 -9.61
CA ILE A 170 -11.61 -10.74 -10.94
C ILE A 170 -10.50 -11.79 -11.00
N LEU A 171 -9.71 -11.90 -9.91
CA LEU A 171 -8.56 -12.80 -9.82
C LEU A 171 -8.95 -14.28 -9.62
N ASN A 172 -10.04 -14.52 -8.89
CA ASN A 172 -10.59 -15.84 -8.62
C ASN A 172 -12.12 -15.79 -8.66
N PRO A 173 -12.73 -15.85 -9.87
CA PRO A 173 -14.15 -15.60 -10.05
C PRO A 173 -15.05 -16.73 -9.55
N GLY A 174 -16.27 -16.34 -9.20
CA GLY A 174 -17.37 -17.25 -8.89
C GLY A 174 -17.46 -17.63 -7.42
N LEU A 175 -18.47 -18.43 -7.09
CA LEU A 175 -18.78 -18.80 -5.70
C LEU A 175 -17.62 -19.55 -5.02
N GLN A 176 -16.85 -20.34 -5.77
CA GLN A 176 -15.66 -21.00 -5.20
C GLN A 176 -14.55 -20.03 -4.77
N GLY A 177 -14.51 -18.81 -5.30
CA GLY A 177 -13.54 -17.78 -4.95
C GLY A 177 -13.99 -16.85 -3.82
N VAL A 178 -15.19 -17.05 -3.27
CA VAL A 178 -15.67 -16.24 -2.13
C VAL A 178 -14.87 -16.57 -0.89
N GLY A 179 -14.70 -17.86 -0.57
CA GLY A 179 -13.94 -18.32 0.58
C GLY A 179 -12.55 -18.86 0.20
N PRO A 180 -11.70 -19.18 1.20
CA PRO A 180 -10.39 -19.76 0.98
C PRO A 180 -10.47 -21.11 0.28
N THR A 181 -9.69 -21.28 -0.79
CA THR A 181 -9.53 -22.56 -1.51
C THR A 181 -8.06 -22.80 -1.86
N PRO A 182 -7.59 -24.05 -1.88
CA PRO A 182 -6.26 -24.35 -2.41
C PRO A 182 -6.31 -24.46 -3.95
N ASN A 183 -5.21 -24.07 -4.59
CA ASN A 183 -4.96 -24.33 -5.99
C ASN A 183 -4.66 -25.82 -6.19
N GLU A 184 -5.45 -26.52 -7.00
CA GLU A 184 -5.34 -27.98 -7.18
C GLU A 184 -3.97 -28.44 -7.69
N LYS A 185 -3.28 -27.61 -8.48
CA LYS A 185 -1.98 -27.97 -9.09
C LYS A 185 -0.80 -27.70 -8.18
N THR A 186 -0.85 -26.62 -7.40
CA THR A 186 0.29 -26.13 -6.61
C THR A 186 0.12 -26.32 -5.11
N GLY A 187 -1.10 -26.62 -4.64
CA GLY A 187 -1.44 -26.68 -3.21
C GLY A 187 -1.43 -25.33 -2.50
N LYS A 188 -1.09 -24.24 -3.19
CA LYS A 188 -1.02 -22.89 -2.61
C LYS A 188 -2.41 -22.27 -2.48
N PRO A 189 -2.65 -21.36 -1.51
CA PRO A 189 -3.93 -20.67 -1.41
C PRO A 189 -4.25 -19.86 -2.67
N ASN A 190 -5.49 -19.95 -3.16
CA ASN A 190 -6.03 -19.00 -4.13
C ASN A 190 -6.43 -17.70 -3.41
N ILE A 191 -6.48 -16.60 -4.15
CA ILE A 191 -7.06 -15.34 -3.67
C ILE A 191 -8.54 -15.56 -3.39
N ALA A 192 -9.04 -15.06 -2.26
CA ALA A 192 -10.43 -15.18 -1.85
C ALA A 192 -11.01 -13.80 -1.56
N ALA A 193 -12.28 -13.58 -1.91
CA ALA A 193 -12.97 -12.32 -1.64
C ALA A 193 -13.22 -12.09 -0.13
N VAL A 194 -13.38 -13.17 0.64
CA VAL A 194 -13.50 -13.18 2.09
C VAL A 194 -12.47 -14.19 2.63
N PRO A 195 -11.19 -13.78 2.77
CA PRO A 195 -10.10 -14.70 3.11
C PRO A 195 -10.14 -15.15 4.58
N SER A 196 -10.68 -14.32 5.48
CA SER A 196 -10.86 -14.64 6.89
C SER A 196 -11.99 -13.80 7.50
N PRO A 197 -12.47 -14.13 8.71
CA PRO A 197 -13.48 -13.32 9.41
C PRO A 197 -13.01 -11.92 9.82
N PHE A 198 -11.70 -11.69 10.00
CA PHE A 198 -11.14 -10.47 10.60
C PHE A 198 -10.04 -9.80 9.77
N GLY A 199 -9.84 -10.23 8.52
CA GLY A 199 -8.67 -9.87 7.72
C GLY A 199 -7.42 -10.69 8.09
N SER A 200 -6.33 -10.48 7.36
CA SER A 200 -5.01 -11.04 7.70
C SER A 200 -4.28 -10.07 8.64
N LEU A 201 -3.53 -10.60 9.60
CA LEU A 201 -2.51 -9.82 10.34
C LEU A 201 -1.10 -10.12 9.84
N ALA A 202 -0.97 -11.03 8.88
CA ALA A 202 0.27 -11.37 8.21
C ALA A 202 0.44 -10.50 6.96
N ASN A 203 1.68 -10.42 6.47
CA ASN A 203 2.04 -9.71 5.25
C ASN A 203 1.12 -10.04 4.07
N ILE A 204 0.82 -9.02 3.27
CA ILE A 204 0.08 -9.18 2.03
C ILE A 204 1.03 -9.75 0.97
N GLN A 205 0.73 -10.96 0.49
CA GLN A 205 1.56 -11.64 -0.50
C GLN A 205 1.12 -11.29 -1.93
N LEU A 206 2.03 -10.70 -2.71
CA LEU A 206 1.81 -10.39 -4.12
C LEU A 206 2.71 -11.26 -5.00
N ALA A 207 2.13 -12.24 -5.70
CA ALA A 207 2.85 -13.14 -6.60
C ALA A 207 2.65 -12.75 -8.07
N ILE A 208 3.66 -12.15 -8.70
CA ILE A 208 3.58 -11.48 -10.01
C ILE A 208 4.78 -11.78 -10.92
N GLY A 209 4.67 -11.38 -12.18
CA GLY A 209 5.74 -11.50 -13.18
C GLY A 209 5.82 -12.88 -13.82
N LYS A 210 6.83 -13.05 -14.67
CA LYS A 210 7.05 -14.31 -15.41
C LYS A 210 7.26 -15.50 -14.45
N PRO A 211 6.56 -16.63 -14.65
CA PRO A 211 6.84 -17.84 -13.89
C PRO A 211 8.28 -18.33 -14.11
N LYS A 212 8.91 -18.77 -13.02
CA LYS A 212 10.20 -19.46 -13.02
C LYS A 212 10.04 -20.90 -13.55
N PRO A 213 11.14 -21.61 -13.88
CA PRO A 213 11.07 -22.99 -14.38
C PRO A 213 10.31 -23.98 -13.48
N ASP A 214 10.27 -23.72 -12.17
CA ASP A 214 9.52 -24.50 -11.18
C ASP A 214 8.04 -24.10 -11.05
N GLY A 215 7.57 -23.17 -11.89
CA GLY A 215 6.20 -22.64 -11.89
C GLY A 215 5.93 -21.59 -10.79
N SER A 216 6.90 -21.28 -9.94
CA SER A 216 6.76 -20.20 -8.95
C SER A 216 6.90 -18.82 -9.60
N ARG A 217 6.39 -17.79 -8.94
CA ARG A 217 6.49 -16.39 -9.39
C ARG A 217 7.30 -15.59 -8.38
N ILE A 218 7.67 -14.35 -8.72
CA ILE A 218 8.27 -13.45 -7.73
C ILE A 218 7.19 -13.07 -6.74
N THR A 219 7.47 -13.23 -5.44
CA THR A 219 6.57 -12.84 -4.37
C THR A 219 7.13 -11.61 -3.65
N LEU A 220 6.36 -10.53 -3.64
CA LEU A 220 6.58 -9.39 -2.77
C LEU A 220 5.73 -9.55 -1.51
N LEU A 221 6.27 -9.16 -0.36
CA LEU A 221 5.61 -9.21 0.94
C LEU A 221 5.37 -7.77 1.38
N LEU A 222 4.14 -7.30 1.18
CA LEU A 222 3.74 -5.96 1.55
C LEU A 222 3.38 -5.92 3.03
N GLU A 223 3.75 -4.82 3.69
CA GLU A 223 3.47 -4.55 5.10
C GLU A 223 2.85 -3.17 5.24
N THR A 224 1.93 -3.03 6.18
CA THR A 224 1.38 -1.74 6.59
C THR A 224 2.49 -0.80 7.08
N PRO A 225 2.26 0.53 7.04
CA PRO A 225 3.28 1.50 7.45
C PRO A 225 3.82 1.24 8.86
N SER A 226 5.15 1.13 8.97
CA SER A 226 5.90 1.16 10.23
C SER A 226 6.42 2.58 10.53
N LEU A 227 7.08 2.78 11.68
CA LEU A 227 7.52 4.10 12.16
C LEU A 227 8.27 4.92 11.11
N ASN A 228 9.14 4.31 10.32
CA ASN A 228 9.93 5.01 9.29
C ASN A 228 9.17 5.29 7.97
N SER A 229 7.90 4.90 7.90
CA SER A 229 6.97 5.24 6.81
C SER A 229 5.82 6.12 7.29
N LEU A 230 5.77 6.51 8.56
CA LEU A 230 4.75 7.43 9.03
C LEU A 230 5.02 8.85 8.51
N ILE A 231 3.93 9.57 8.23
CA ILE A 231 3.98 10.93 7.71
C ILE A 231 3.96 11.91 8.88
N TYR A 232 5.14 12.07 9.49
CA TYR A 232 5.37 13.07 10.53
C TYR A 232 5.31 14.50 10.00
N GLU A 233 5.29 15.48 10.89
CA GLU A 233 5.24 16.90 10.52
C GLU A 233 6.36 17.32 9.56
N SER A 234 7.57 16.79 9.78
CA SER A 234 8.76 17.05 8.97
C SER A 234 8.71 16.41 7.57
N VAL A 235 7.83 15.44 7.35
CA VAL A 235 7.66 14.79 6.05
C VAL A 235 6.75 15.67 5.20
N VAL A 236 7.28 16.16 4.09
CA VAL A 236 6.56 17.02 3.14
C VAL A 236 6.59 16.38 1.76
N CYS A 237 5.56 16.66 0.98
CA CYS A 237 5.55 16.37 -0.46
C CYS A 237 6.82 16.92 -1.11
N GLN A 238 7.55 16.07 -1.83
CA GLN A 238 8.66 16.52 -2.67
C GLN A 238 8.07 17.15 -3.95
N ALA A 239 8.60 18.32 -4.32
CA ALA A 239 8.19 19.06 -5.51
C ALA A 239 8.82 18.47 -6.79
#